data_AF-C5B0P8-F1
#
_entry.id   AF-C5B0P8-F1
#
_cell.length_a   1.000
_cell.length_b   1.000
_cell.length_c   1.000
_cell.angle_alpha   90.00
_cell.angle_beta   90.00
_cell.angle_gamma   90.00
#
_symmetry.space_group_name_H-M   'P 1'
#
loop_
_entity.id
_entity.type
_entity.pdbx_description
1 polymer ?
#
loop_
_entity_poly.entity_id
_entity_poly.type
_entity_poly.pdbx_seq_one_letter_code
_entity_poly.pdbx_strand_id
1 'polypeptide(L)'
;MLAEAVEYPHPRGHNEPPEPTPFEVSRDRISDLYAEAKNWCDGEPITSQAEADAVSKLLDMIGEEIKTAEHRRRDENKPFDEGKAEVQARYGKLIGETKSVTGRAILVRDACRKALTPWRERIEAERVAAAEAARKAADEAKNDAAFAFDVTRSDDLAGRERAEELAAQAKAAEAAAKKAGKPTATGLRTAYRAEVSDHRAFLRWVVENRPEALRGMLDTYANTLCAQKVRGVAGVNFVEERVAR
;
A
#
# COMPACT_ATOMS: atom_id res chain seq x y z
N MET A 1 -36.64 49.51 47.79
CA MET A 1 -35.99 50.57 47.01
C MET A 1 -34.96 49.91 46.12
N LEU A 2 -35.04 50.19 44.82
CA LEU A 2 -34.41 49.46 43.73
C LEU A 2 -32.88 49.58 43.77
N ALA A 3 -32.18 48.46 43.59
CA ALA A 3 -30.73 48.45 43.39
C ALA A 3 -30.42 49.04 42.01
N GLU A 4 -29.73 50.17 42.00
CA GLU A 4 -29.28 50.88 40.82
C GLU A 4 -28.21 50.04 40.11
N ALA A 5 -28.49 49.61 38.88
CA ALA A 5 -27.53 48.88 38.04
C ALA A 5 -26.47 49.87 37.54
N VAL A 6 -25.26 49.74 38.06
CA VAL A 6 -24.08 50.46 37.56
C VAL A 6 -23.73 49.88 36.18
N GLU A 7 -24.09 50.61 35.13
CA GLU A 7 -23.74 50.29 33.76
C GLU A 7 -22.26 50.60 33.53
N TYR A 8 -21.41 49.57 33.49
CA TYR A 8 -20.01 49.72 33.09
C TYR A 8 -19.94 49.93 31.58
N PRO A 9 -19.31 51.00 31.08
CA PRO A 9 -19.11 51.18 29.64
C PRO A 9 -18.22 50.05 29.14
N HIS A 10 -18.79 49.19 28.29
CA HIS A 10 -18.05 48.13 27.65
C HIS A 10 -17.01 48.76 26.71
N PRO A 11 -15.74 48.34 26.74
CA PRO A 11 -14.71 48.91 25.87
C PRO A 11 -15.07 48.64 24.41
N ARG A 12 -15.60 49.66 23.73
CA ARG A 12 -15.77 49.71 22.28
C ARG A 12 -14.41 50.00 21.65
N GLY A 13 -13.61 48.95 21.44
CA GLY A 13 -12.27 49.08 20.86
C GLY A 13 -11.75 47.81 20.18
N HIS A 14 -12.62 46.87 19.82
CA HIS A 14 -12.24 45.57 19.23
C HIS A 14 -12.88 45.34 17.86
N ASN A 15 -13.07 46.40 17.07
CA ASN A 15 -13.58 46.31 15.70
C ASN A 15 -12.62 46.94 14.68
N GLU A 16 -11.34 47.08 15.03
CA GLU A 16 -10.32 47.42 14.05
C GLU A 16 -9.99 46.17 13.22
N PRO A 17 -10.05 46.24 11.88
CA PRO A 17 -9.60 45.15 11.04
C PRO A 17 -8.11 44.87 11.35
N PRO A 18 -7.68 43.60 11.30
CA PRO A 18 -6.27 43.27 11.53
C PRO A 18 -5.38 44.08 10.58
N GLU A 19 -4.22 44.50 11.07
CA GLU A 19 -3.24 45.18 10.23
C GLU A 19 -2.95 44.33 8.98
N PRO A 20 -2.86 44.95 7.79
CA PRO A 20 -2.64 44.22 6.55
C PRO A 20 -1.30 43.50 6.61
N THR A 21 -1.31 42.24 6.18
CA THR A 21 -0.09 41.43 6.11
C THR A 21 0.93 42.05 5.14
N PRO A 22 2.24 41.78 5.30
CA PRO A 22 3.24 42.29 4.36
C PRO A 22 2.94 41.87 2.91
N PHE A 23 2.40 40.67 2.71
CA PHE A 23 1.86 40.23 1.42
C PHE A 23 0.72 41.12 0.91
N GLU A 24 -0.29 41.44 1.72
CA GLU A 24 -1.41 42.30 1.32
C GLU A 24 -0.94 43.72 0.96
N VAL A 25 0.01 44.27 1.72
CA VAL A 25 0.61 45.58 1.39
C VAL A 25 1.34 45.53 0.04
N SER A 26 2.10 44.46 -0.25
CA SER A 26 2.74 44.28 -1.56
C SER A 26 1.72 44.08 -2.68
N ARG A 27 0.68 43.26 -2.45
CA ARG A 27 -0.40 43.00 -3.40
C ARG A 27 -1.07 44.30 -3.80
N ASP A 28 -1.47 45.12 -2.83
CA ASP A 28 -2.25 46.33 -3.08
C ASP A 28 -1.42 47.36 -3.86
N ARG A 29 -0.18 47.63 -3.44
CA ARG A 29 0.72 48.57 -4.14
C ARG A 29 1.05 48.15 -5.56
N ILE A 30 1.31 46.86 -5.77
CA ILE A 30 1.57 46.32 -7.12
C ILE A 30 0.29 46.38 -7.95
N SER A 31 -0.88 46.13 -7.35
CA SER A 31 -2.17 46.21 -8.05
C SER A 31 -2.50 47.64 -8.49
N ASP A 32 -2.19 48.63 -7.65
CA ASP A 32 -2.35 50.06 -7.98
C ASP A 32 -1.42 50.46 -9.14
N LEU A 33 -0.13 50.11 -9.08
CA LEU A 33 0.81 50.36 -10.16
C LEU A 33 0.43 49.62 -11.44
N TYR A 34 -0.13 48.42 -11.33
CA TYR A 34 -0.64 47.64 -12.46
C TYR A 34 -1.87 48.29 -13.10
N ALA A 35 -2.79 48.82 -12.29
CA ALA A 35 -3.93 49.58 -12.79
C ALA A 35 -3.48 50.87 -13.50
N GLU A 36 -2.50 51.58 -12.93
CA GLU A 36 -1.93 52.78 -13.56
C GLU A 36 -1.20 52.43 -14.86
N ALA A 37 -0.42 51.36 -14.88
CA ALA A 37 0.28 50.90 -16.08
C ALA A 37 -0.67 50.59 -17.24
N LYS A 38 -1.90 50.14 -16.98
CA LYS A 38 -2.91 49.92 -18.04
C LYS A 38 -3.31 51.21 -18.78
N ASN A 39 -3.17 52.38 -18.14
CA ASN A 39 -3.49 53.66 -18.76
C ASN A 39 -2.41 54.12 -19.75
N TRP A 40 -1.17 53.63 -19.59
CA TRP A 40 -0.01 54.06 -20.39
C TRP A 40 0.52 52.98 -21.34
N CYS A 41 0.29 51.70 -21.02
CA CYS A 41 0.78 50.55 -21.78
C CYS A 41 -0.39 49.82 -22.48
N ASP A 42 -1.13 50.55 -23.32
CA ASP A 42 -2.32 50.06 -24.04
C ASP A 42 -2.01 49.38 -25.38
N GLY A 43 -0.78 49.48 -25.87
CA GLY A 43 -0.29 48.88 -27.11
C GLY A 43 -0.03 49.89 -28.24
N GLU A 44 -0.39 51.16 -28.04
CA GLU A 44 -0.03 52.22 -28.96
C GLU A 44 1.44 52.64 -28.81
N PRO A 45 2.09 53.13 -29.89
CA PRO A 45 3.47 53.61 -29.80
C PRO A 45 3.54 54.90 -28.99
N ILE A 46 4.58 55.05 -28.18
CA ILE A 46 4.87 56.29 -27.45
C ILE A 46 5.13 57.42 -28.46
N THR A 47 4.40 58.53 -28.36
CA THR A 47 4.45 59.64 -29.32
C THR A 47 5.03 60.93 -28.74
N SER A 48 5.19 61.00 -27.42
CA SER A 48 5.74 62.19 -26.75
C SER A 48 6.80 61.83 -25.69
N GLN A 49 7.73 62.78 -25.44
CA GLN A 49 8.72 62.61 -24.36
C GLN A 49 8.04 62.52 -22.98
N ALA A 50 6.92 63.22 -22.78
CA ALA A 50 6.17 63.19 -21.52
C ALA A 50 5.57 61.80 -21.24
N GLU A 51 5.07 61.10 -22.27
CA GLU A 51 4.63 59.70 -22.16
C GLU A 51 5.82 58.78 -21.83
N ALA A 52 6.95 58.96 -22.50
CA ALA A 52 8.16 58.18 -22.23
C ALA A 52 8.64 58.35 -20.78
N ASP A 53 8.65 59.58 -20.26
CA ASP A 53 9.05 59.88 -18.89
C ASP A 53 8.07 59.29 -17.86
N ALA A 54 6.76 59.34 -18.15
CA ALA A 54 5.73 58.74 -17.28
C ALA A 54 5.85 57.21 -17.20
N VAL A 55 6.04 56.54 -18.35
CA VAL A 55 6.27 55.09 -18.41
C VAL A 55 7.59 54.72 -17.72
N SER A 56 8.66 55.48 -17.93
CA SER A 56 9.94 55.26 -17.25
C SER A 56 9.79 55.35 -15.74
N LYS A 57 9.04 56.33 -15.23
CA LYS A 57 8.78 56.46 -13.79
C LYS A 57 7.96 55.27 -13.26
N LEU A 58 6.96 54.81 -13.99
CA LEU A 58 6.18 53.62 -13.61
C LEU A 58 7.04 52.38 -13.56
N LEU A 59 7.96 52.22 -14.52
CA LEU A 59 8.92 51.12 -14.57
C LEU A 59 9.84 51.09 -13.34
N ASP A 60 10.34 52.26 -12.92
CA ASP A 60 11.17 52.37 -11.73
C ASP A 60 10.38 52.03 -10.45
N MET A 61 9.16 52.56 -10.32
CA MET A 61 8.30 52.33 -9.15
C MET A 61 7.93 50.85 -9.00
N ILE A 62 7.54 50.18 -10.09
CA ILE A 62 7.23 48.74 -10.04
C ILE A 62 8.48 47.90 -9.78
N GLY A 63 9.65 48.31 -10.29
CA GLY A 63 10.93 47.66 -10.01
C GLY A 63 11.28 47.67 -8.51
N GLU A 64 11.06 48.79 -7.82
CA GLU A 64 11.28 48.90 -6.38
C GLU A 64 10.26 48.12 -5.55
N GLU A 65 8.98 48.12 -5.94
CA GLU A 65 7.95 47.32 -5.25
C GLU A 65 8.18 45.81 -5.43
N ILE A 66 8.71 45.35 -6.57
CA ILE A 66 9.15 43.96 -6.77
C ILE A 66 10.27 43.59 -5.78
N LYS A 67 11.30 44.42 -5.65
CA LYS A 67 12.40 44.17 -4.68
C LYS A 67 11.87 44.14 -3.25
N THR A 68 10.96 45.04 -2.92
CA THR A 68 10.33 45.13 -1.59
C THR A 68 9.49 43.89 -1.29
N ALA A 69 8.71 43.39 -2.26
CA ALA A 69 7.94 42.16 -2.12
C ALA A 69 8.85 40.92 -1.90
N GLU A 70 9.97 40.84 -2.62
CA GLU A 70 10.95 39.76 -2.42
C GLU A 70 11.62 39.82 -1.04
N HIS A 71 11.91 41.01 -0.53
CA HIS A 71 12.41 41.19 0.84
C HIS A 71 11.39 40.69 1.88
N ARG A 72 10.12 41.13 1.77
CA ARG A 72 9.04 40.67 2.65
C ARG A 72 8.87 39.15 2.61
N ARG A 73 8.88 38.55 1.41
CA ARG A 73 8.82 37.10 1.24
C ARG A 73 9.98 36.40 1.97
N ARG A 74 11.20 36.92 1.88
CA ARG A 74 12.37 36.35 2.57
C ARG A 74 12.23 36.44 4.08
N ASP A 75 11.78 37.57 4.60
CA ASP A 75 11.55 37.75 6.04
C ASP A 75 10.46 36.83 6.57
N GLU A 76 9.34 36.72 5.83
CA GLU A 76 8.26 35.79 6.16
C GLU A 76 8.73 34.33 6.11
N ASN A 77 9.56 33.95 5.13
CA ASN A 77 10.02 32.58 4.97
C ASN A 77 11.13 32.19 5.97
N LYS A 78 11.88 33.16 6.49
CA LYS A 78 13.01 32.95 7.40
C LYS A 78 12.68 32.05 8.62
N PRO A 79 11.64 32.32 9.44
CA PRO A 79 11.31 31.45 10.57
C PRO A 79 10.91 30.04 10.15
N PHE A 80 10.34 29.85 8.96
CA PHE A 80 9.99 28.52 8.45
C PHE A 80 11.21 27.75 7.99
N ASP A 81 12.16 28.40 7.30
CA ASP A 81 13.42 27.79 6.90
C ASP A 81 14.26 27.41 8.12
N GLU A 82 14.38 28.31 9.10
CA GLU A 82 15.10 28.07 10.36
C GLU A 82 14.41 26.97 11.19
N GLY A 83 13.08 27.03 11.33
CA GLY A 83 12.32 26.00 12.05
C GLY A 83 12.39 24.63 11.38
N LYS A 84 12.32 24.57 10.05
CA LYS A 84 12.51 23.35 9.28
C LYS A 84 13.93 22.81 9.48
N ALA A 85 14.95 23.66 9.39
CA ALA A 85 16.34 23.27 9.59
C ALA A 85 16.56 22.70 11.00
N GLU A 86 15.98 23.32 12.02
CA GLU A 86 16.05 22.85 13.40
C GLU A 86 15.39 21.46 13.56
N VAL A 87 14.17 21.28 13.07
CA VAL A 87 13.46 20.01 13.14
C VAL A 87 14.26 18.92 12.44
N GLN A 88 14.76 19.19 11.23
CA GLN A 88 15.59 18.26 10.48
C GLN A 88 16.89 17.92 11.23
N ALA A 89 17.54 18.88 11.88
CA ALA A 89 18.73 18.63 12.68
C ALA A 89 18.45 17.77 13.92
N ARG A 90 17.33 18.00 14.62
CA ARG A 90 16.91 17.20 15.79
C ARG A 90 16.61 15.75 15.38
N TYR A 91 15.82 15.55 14.33
CA TYR A 91 15.47 14.21 13.85
C TYR A 91 16.62 13.50 13.14
N GLY A 92 17.49 14.24 12.46
CA GLY A 92 18.69 13.68 11.81
C GLY A 92 19.57 12.90 12.78
N LYS A 93 19.73 13.37 14.02
CA LYS A 93 20.48 12.66 15.08
C LYS A 93 19.83 11.33 15.49
N LEU A 94 18.53 11.17 15.28
CA LEU A 94 17.78 9.97 15.65
C LEU A 94 17.64 8.99 14.49
N ILE A 95 17.22 9.49 13.33
CA ILE A 95 16.79 8.67 12.18
C ILE A 95 17.47 9.06 10.86
N GLY A 96 18.41 10.01 10.87
CA GLY A 96 19.11 10.42 9.66
C GLY A 96 19.87 9.26 9.02
N GLU A 97 19.74 9.12 7.70
CA GLU A 97 20.45 8.12 6.90
C GLU A 97 21.11 8.85 5.71
N THR A 98 22.04 9.76 6.03
CA THR A 98 22.79 10.52 5.03
C THR A 98 24.28 10.26 5.16
N LYS A 99 25.07 10.69 4.16
CA LYS A 99 26.53 10.51 4.18
C LYS A 99 27.21 11.20 5.38
N SER A 100 26.62 12.27 5.90
CA SER A 100 27.20 13.10 6.97
C SER A 100 26.59 12.83 8.35
N VAL A 101 25.41 12.20 8.41
CA VAL A 101 24.71 11.93 9.67
C VAL A 101 24.07 10.55 9.61
N THR A 102 24.48 9.68 10.53
CA THR A 102 23.83 8.40 10.81
C THR A 102 23.15 8.48 12.17
N GLY A 103 21.82 8.40 12.16
CA GLY A 103 20.99 8.47 13.36
C GLY A 103 21.15 7.23 14.25
N ARG A 104 20.93 7.40 15.56
CA ARG A 104 21.02 6.31 16.54
C ARG A 104 20.13 5.11 16.19
N ALA A 105 18.91 5.34 15.71
CA ALA A 105 17.98 4.27 15.35
C ALA A 105 18.51 3.44 14.18
N ILE A 106 19.17 4.08 13.20
CA ILE A 106 19.80 3.41 12.06
C ILE A 106 20.96 2.53 12.53
N LEU A 107 21.80 3.05 13.43
CA LEU A 107 22.89 2.28 14.03
C LEU A 107 22.37 1.03 14.76
N VAL A 108 21.34 1.18 15.60
CA VAL A 108 20.73 0.04 16.31
C VAL A 108 20.13 -0.96 15.32
N ARG A 109 19.34 -0.50 14.35
CA ARG A 109 18.74 -1.34 13.30
C ARG A 109 19.79 -2.20 12.61
N ASP A 110 20.89 -1.57 12.18
CA ASP A 110 21.93 -2.24 11.41
C ASP A 110 22.77 -3.17 12.30
N ALA A 111 23.03 -2.81 13.55
CA ALA A 111 23.67 -3.68 14.53
C ALA A 111 22.82 -4.93 14.82
N CYS A 112 21.52 -4.77 15.05
CA CYS A 112 20.59 -5.89 15.25
C CYS A 112 20.52 -6.79 14.02
N ARG A 113 20.46 -6.22 12.80
CA ARG A 113 20.49 -7.00 11.56
C ARG A 113 21.76 -7.82 11.46
N LYS A 114 22.93 -7.20 11.65
CA LYS A 114 24.24 -7.88 11.62
C LYS A 114 24.35 -8.99 12.66
N ALA A 115 23.84 -8.76 13.88
CA ALA A 115 23.82 -9.77 14.93
C ALA A 115 22.88 -10.95 14.61
N LEU A 116 21.74 -10.69 13.95
CA LEU A 116 20.77 -11.73 13.59
C LEU A 116 21.16 -12.54 12.36
N THR A 117 21.95 -11.99 11.43
CA THR A 117 22.38 -12.68 10.21
C THR A 117 23.01 -14.06 10.47
N PRO A 118 24.08 -14.22 11.29
CA PRO A 118 24.71 -15.53 11.49
C PRO A 118 23.77 -16.54 12.14
N TRP A 119 22.89 -16.10 13.03
CA TRP A 119 21.86 -16.96 13.61
C TRP A 119 20.89 -17.49 12.54
N ARG A 120 20.41 -16.61 11.65
CA ARG A 120 19.50 -16.98 10.56
C ARG A 120 20.16 -17.93 9.57
N GLU A 121 21.42 -17.68 9.22
CA GLU A 121 22.22 -18.57 8.38
C GLU A 121 22.39 -19.95 9.02
N ARG A 122 22.64 -20.01 10.33
CA ARG A 122 22.75 -21.27 11.06
C ARG A 122 21.44 -22.06 11.05
N ILE A 123 20.31 -21.41 11.32
CA ILE A 123 18.98 -22.05 11.28
C ILE A 123 18.65 -22.54 9.86
N GLU A 124 19.02 -21.78 8.84
CA GLU A 124 18.83 -22.20 7.45
C GLU A 124 19.73 -23.39 7.09
N ALA A 125 20.99 -23.39 7.51
CA ALA A 125 21.90 -24.51 7.31
C ALA A 125 21.42 -25.77 8.03
N GLU A 126 20.97 -25.66 9.28
CA GLU A 126 20.35 -26.74 10.04
C GLU A 126 19.11 -27.30 9.31
N ARG A 127 18.27 -26.41 8.75
CA ARG A 127 17.09 -26.79 7.97
C ARG A 127 17.46 -27.52 6.68
N VAL A 128 18.44 -27.02 5.92
CA VAL A 128 18.90 -27.66 4.68
C VAL A 128 19.48 -29.04 4.98
N ALA A 129 20.34 -29.16 5.99
CA ALA A 129 20.90 -30.44 6.42
C ALA A 129 19.82 -31.44 6.86
N ALA A 130 18.84 -30.98 7.65
CA ALA A 130 17.70 -31.81 8.05
C ALA A 130 16.82 -32.23 6.85
N ALA A 131 16.63 -31.34 5.88
CA ALA A 131 15.87 -31.64 4.66
C ALA A 131 16.61 -32.65 3.76
N GLU A 132 17.93 -32.52 3.62
CA GLU A 132 18.77 -33.47 2.88
C GLU A 132 18.80 -34.85 3.55
N ALA A 133 18.99 -34.91 4.87
CA ALA A 133 18.94 -36.16 5.62
C ALA A 133 17.56 -36.84 5.50
N ALA A 134 16.47 -36.06 5.60
CA ALA A 134 15.12 -36.60 5.46
C ALA A 134 14.81 -37.05 4.03
N ARG A 135 15.35 -36.38 3.00
CA ARG A 135 15.24 -36.84 1.60
C ARG A 135 15.96 -38.16 1.38
N LYS A 136 17.20 -38.27 1.85
CA LYS A 136 17.97 -39.51 1.75
C LYS A 136 17.25 -40.68 2.43
N ALA A 137 16.72 -40.47 3.64
CA ALA A 137 15.94 -41.47 4.35
C ALA A 137 14.63 -41.85 3.62
N ALA A 138 13.97 -40.89 2.96
CA ALA A 138 12.79 -41.17 2.14
C ALA A 138 13.13 -41.96 0.87
N ASP A 139 14.24 -41.65 0.21
CA ASP A 139 14.71 -42.36 -0.99
C ASP A 139 15.11 -43.81 -0.64
N GLU A 140 15.82 -44.01 0.48
CA GLU A 140 16.16 -45.34 1.01
C GLU A 140 14.91 -46.15 1.32
N ALA A 141 13.97 -45.60 2.11
CA ALA A 141 12.72 -46.29 2.45
C ALA A 141 11.85 -46.61 1.22
N LYS A 142 11.86 -45.74 0.20
CA LYS A 142 11.15 -45.98 -1.07
C LYS A 142 11.78 -47.13 -1.85
N ASN A 143 13.12 -47.20 -1.91
CA ASN A 143 13.82 -48.29 -2.57
C ASN A 143 13.58 -49.62 -1.86
N ASP A 144 13.60 -49.63 -0.52
CA ASP A 144 13.33 -50.82 0.29
C ASP A 144 11.89 -51.32 0.10
N ALA A 145 10.91 -50.41 0.08
CA ALA A 145 9.52 -50.75 -0.20
C ALA A 145 9.33 -51.31 -1.62
N ALA A 146 9.97 -50.68 -2.63
CA ALA A 146 9.89 -51.13 -4.02
C ALA A 146 10.52 -52.53 -4.19
N PHE A 147 11.68 -52.77 -3.57
CA PHE A 147 12.33 -54.07 -3.57
C PHE A 147 11.47 -55.12 -2.85
N ALA A 148 10.87 -54.78 -1.71
CA ALA A 148 9.99 -55.70 -0.97
C ALA A 148 8.77 -56.13 -1.81
N PHE A 149 8.17 -55.24 -2.59
CA PHE A 149 7.11 -55.62 -3.52
C PHE A 149 7.61 -56.48 -4.69
N ASP A 150 8.80 -56.20 -5.22
CA ASP A 150 9.37 -56.94 -6.35
C ASP A 150 9.71 -58.40 -6.01
N VAL A 151 10.22 -58.64 -4.79
CA VAL A 151 10.59 -60.00 -4.34
C VAL A 151 9.43 -60.79 -3.72
N THR A 152 8.31 -60.14 -3.40
CA THR A 152 7.16 -60.78 -2.75
C THR A 152 6.29 -61.51 -3.78
N ARG A 153 6.05 -62.79 -3.53
CA ARG A 153 5.17 -63.61 -4.37
C ARG A 153 3.69 -63.34 -4.06
N SER A 154 2.81 -63.62 -5.02
CA SER A 154 1.37 -63.39 -4.87
C SER A 154 0.70 -64.29 -3.82
N ASP A 155 1.32 -65.41 -3.47
CA ASP A 155 0.87 -66.41 -2.51
C ASP A 155 1.52 -66.27 -1.12
N ASP A 156 2.44 -65.32 -0.92
CA ASP A 156 3.12 -65.05 0.36
C ASP A 156 2.45 -63.90 1.13
N LEU A 157 1.51 -64.23 2.01
CA LEU A 157 0.79 -63.25 2.83
C LEU A 157 1.73 -62.48 3.78
N ALA A 158 2.70 -63.16 4.39
CA ALA A 158 3.64 -62.54 5.33
C ALA A 158 4.66 -61.63 4.61
N GLY A 159 5.01 -61.96 3.36
CA GLY A 159 5.77 -61.08 2.47
C GLY A 159 4.99 -59.81 2.10
N ARG A 160 3.70 -59.95 1.79
CA ARG A 160 2.82 -58.81 1.47
C ARG A 160 2.63 -57.88 2.65
N GLU A 161 2.40 -58.41 3.85
CA GLU A 161 2.29 -57.59 5.07
C GLU A 161 3.58 -56.78 5.32
N ARG A 162 4.76 -57.39 5.16
CA ARG A 162 6.05 -56.69 5.27
C ARG A 162 6.26 -55.62 4.20
N ALA A 163 5.84 -55.89 2.95
CA ALA A 163 5.93 -54.92 1.86
C ALA A 163 5.01 -53.70 2.11
N GLU A 164 3.80 -53.93 2.63
CA GLU A 164 2.85 -52.87 3.01
C GLU A 164 3.37 -52.04 4.21
N GLU A 165 3.99 -52.68 5.21
CA GLU A 165 4.64 -51.97 6.32
C GLU A 165 5.78 -51.06 5.83
N LEU A 166 6.64 -51.55 4.93
CA LEU A 166 7.71 -50.77 4.33
C LEU A 166 7.16 -49.63 3.46
N ALA A 167 6.05 -49.85 2.74
CA ALA A 167 5.36 -48.80 1.98
C ALA A 167 4.79 -47.70 2.90
N ALA A 168 4.22 -48.07 4.05
CA ALA A 168 3.75 -47.12 5.05
C ALA A 168 4.91 -46.31 5.65
N GLN A 169 6.07 -46.95 5.91
CA GLN A 169 7.28 -46.29 6.36
C GLN A 169 7.83 -45.31 5.31
N ALA A 170 7.88 -45.71 4.03
CA ALA A 170 8.28 -44.84 2.92
C ALA A 170 7.39 -43.60 2.81
N LYS A 171 6.06 -43.78 2.93
CA LYS A 171 5.09 -42.66 2.93
C LYS A 171 5.29 -41.72 4.12
N ALA A 172 5.58 -42.25 5.30
CA ALA A 172 5.88 -41.44 6.49
C ALA A 172 7.20 -40.66 6.33
N ALA A 173 8.23 -41.29 5.76
CA ALA A 173 9.52 -40.65 5.47
C ALA A 173 9.38 -39.54 4.42
N GLU A 174 8.59 -39.74 3.36
CA GLU A 174 8.28 -38.71 2.37
C GLU A 174 7.56 -37.50 3.00
N ALA A 175 6.59 -37.75 3.87
CA ALA A 175 5.88 -36.69 4.60
C ALA A 175 6.83 -35.91 5.53
N ALA A 176 7.76 -36.60 6.19
CA ALA A 176 8.78 -36.00 7.04
C ALA A 176 9.75 -35.13 6.21
N ALA A 177 10.22 -35.61 5.06
CA ALA A 177 11.07 -34.86 4.13
C ALA A 177 10.39 -33.58 3.64
N LYS A 178 9.11 -33.67 3.27
CA LYS A 178 8.29 -32.52 2.85
C LYS A 178 8.11 -31.49 3.96
N LYS A 179 8.12 -31.91 5.24
CA LYS A 179 8.00 -31.02 6.40
C LYS A 179 9.34 -30.36 6.75
N ALA A 180 10.43 -31.12 6.75
CA ALA A 180 11.78 -30.60 7.06
C ALA A 180 12.21 -29.49 6.09
N GLY A 181 11.83 -29.60 4.82
CA GLY A 181 12.11 -28.58 3.80
C GLY A 181 11.22 -27.34 3.84
N LYS A 182 10.27 -27.20 4.78
CA LYS A 182 9.42 -26.00 4.85
C LYS A 182 10.03 -24.94 5.77
N PRO A 183 10.19 -23.68 5.30
CA PRO A 183 10.61 -22.60 6.19
C PRO A 183 9.53 -22.35 7.24
N THR A 184 9.95 -22.10 8.47
CA THR A 184 9.06 -21.63 9.52
C THR A 184 8.69 -20.17 9.23
N ALA A 185 7.40 -19.88 9.04
CA ALA A 185 6.96 -18.53 8.76
C ALA A 185 7.26 -17.61 9.96
N THR A 186 8.13 -16.63 9.76
CA THR A 186 8.54 -15.65 10.79
C THR A 186 7.84 -14.29 10.62
N GLY A 187 6.89 -14.20 9.69
CA GLY A 187 6.15 -12.97 9.39
C GLY A 187 4.64 -13.15 9.51
N LEU A 188 3.95 -12.04 9.74
CA LEU A 188 2.50 -11.98 9.62
C LEU A 188 2.13 -12.16 8.14
N ARG A 189 1.18 -13.06 7.87
CA ARG A 189 0.59 -13.22 6.54
C ARG A 189 -0.67 -12.36 6.47
N THR A 190 -0.75 -11.46 5.49
CA THR A 190 -2.02 -10.84 5.11
C THR A 190 -2.91 -11.89 4.46
N ALA A 191 -4.06 -12.17 5.08
CA ALA A 191 -5.07 -13.07 4.55
C ALA A 191 -6.29 -12.25 4.13
N TYR A 192 -6.70 -12.37 2.88
CA TYR A 192 -7.94 -11.79 2.38
C TYR A 192 -9.05 -12.82 2.55
N ARG A 193 -10.13 -12.43 3.23
CA ARG A 193 -11.39 -13.18 3.27
C ARG A 193 -12.41 -12.39 2.47
N ALA A 194 -13.03 -13.03 1.48
CA ALA A 194 -14.15 -12.44 0.76
C ALA A 194 -15.40 -12.53 1.64
N GLU A 195 -16.05 -11.40 1.87
CA GLU A 195 -17.38 -11.31 2.48
C GLU A 195 -18.31 -10.66 1.45
N VAL A 196 -19.37 -11.37 1.08
CA VAL A 196 -20.34 -10.88 0.11
C VAL A 196 -21.44 -10.15 0.85
N SER A 197 -21.40 -8.82 0.82
CA SER A 197 -22.41 -7.96 1.45
C SER A 197 -23.74 -7.91 0.68
N ASP A 198 -23.68 -7.86 -0.66
CA ASP A 198 -24.84 -7.92 -1.54
C ASP A 198 -24.66 -9.01 -2.61
N HIS A 199 -25.39 -10.10 -2.44
CA HIS A 199 -25.36 -11.26 -3.33
C HIS A 199 -25.90 -10.94 -4.73
N ARG A 200 -26.86 -10.01 -4.86
CA ARG A 200 -27.43 -9.63 -6.16
C ARG A 200 -26.45 -8.77 -6.95
N ALA A 201 -25.80 -7.82 -6.29
CA ALA A 201 -24.75 -7.02 -6.91
C ALA A 201 -23.56 -7.90 -7.34
N PHE A 202 -23.12 -8.82 -6.48
CA PHE A 202 -22.04 -9.74 -6.82
C PHE A 202 -22.42 -10.67 -7.97
N LEU A 203 -23.64 -11.21 -8.00
CA LEU A 203 -24.11 -12.04 -9.12
C LEU A 203 -24.09 -11.27 -10.44
N ARG A 204 -24.60 -10.04 -10.48
CA ARG A 204 -24.53 -9.20 -11.70
C ARG A 204 -23.10 -9.00 -12.16
N TRP A 205 -22.19 -8.71 -11.24
CA TRP A 205 -20.77 -8.56 -11.55
C TRP A 205 -20.17 -9.86 -12.12
N VAL A 206 -20.50 -11.03 -11.54
CA VAL A 206 -20.03 -12.33 -12.02
C VAL A 206 -20.57 -12.66 -13.41
N VAL A 207 -21.84 -12.36 -13.69
CA VAL A 207 -22.45 -12.55 -15.02
C VAL A 207 -21.66 -11.78 -16.09
N GLU A 208 -21.30 -10.52 -15.79
CA GLU A 208 -20.59 -9.65 -16.73
C GLU A 208 -19.11 -10.02 -16.88
N ASN A 209 -18.43 -10.33 -15.77
CA ASN A 209 -16.96 -10.46 -15.74
C ASN A 209 -16.47 -11.92 -15.80
N ARG A 210 -17.31 -12.89 -15.43
CA ARG A 210 -16.95 -14.32 -15.31
C ARG A 210 -18.10 -15.25 -15.76
N PRO A 211 -18.61 -15.10 -17.01
CA PRO A 211 -19.77 -15.86 -17.48
C PRO A 211 -19.52 -17.38 -17.54
N GLU A 212 -18.32 -17.82 -17.94
CA GLU A 212 -18.02 -19.26 -18.07
C GLU A 212 -18.02 -20.00 -16.72
N ALA A 213 -17.54 -19.35 -15.66
CA ALA A 213 -17.57 -19.92 -14.31
C ALA A 213 -19.01 -20.08 -13.79
N LEU A 214 -19.88 -19.12 -14.12
CA LEU A 214 -21.29 -19.19 -13.76
C LEU A 214 -22.03 -20.28 -14.54
N ARG A 215 -21.73 -20.46 -15.84
CA ARG A 215 -22.32 -21.51 -16.68
C ARG A 215 -22.06 -22.90 -16.10
N GLY A 216 -20.82 -23.24 -15.77
CA GLY A 216 -20.50 -24.55 -15.20
C GLY A 216 -21.23 -24.82 -13.86
N MET A 217 -21.43 -23.78 -13.06
CA MET A 217 -22.24 -23.89 -11.82
C MET A 217 -23.71 -24.15 -12.12
N LEU A 218 -24.29 -23.43 -13.09
CA LEU A 218 -25.68 -23.61 -13.51
C LEU A 218 -25.92 -24.98 -14.13
N ASP A 219 -25.00 -25.51 -14.94
CA ASP A 219 -25.10 -26.85 -15.53
C ASP A 219 -25.09 -27.93 -14.44
N THR A 220 -24.20 -27.80 -13.46
CA THR A 220 -24.15 -28.70 -12.30
C THR A 220 -25.46 -28.68 -11.52
N TYR A 221 -26.02 -27.49 -11.30
CA TYR A 221 -27.29 -27.33 -10.60
C TYR A 221 -28.47 -27.89 -11.40
N ALA A 222 -28.50 -27.66 -12.73
CA ALA A 222 -29.53 -28.21 -13.62
C ALA A 222 -29.54 -29.75 -13.62
N ASN A 223 -28.36 -30.39 -13.63
CA ASN A 223 -28.23 -31.84 -13.52
C ASN A 223 -28.67 -32.36 -12.15
N THR A 224 -28.39 -31.61 -11.08
CA THR A 224 -28.86 -31.95 -9.72
C THR A 224 -30.39 -31.90 -9.64
N LEU A 225 -31.02 -30.86 -10.19
CA LEU A 225 -32.48 -30.76 -10.29
C LEU A 225 -33.07 -31.89 -11.16
N CYS A 226 -32.37 -32.29 -12.22
CA CYS A 226 -32.77 -33.43 -13.05
C CYS A 226 -32.80 -34.73 -12.24
N ALA A 227 -31.75 -35.00 -11.45
CA ALA A 227 -31.65 -36.17 -10.59
C ALA A 227 -32.70 -36.16 -9.47
N GLN A 228 -33.03 -34.97 -8.95
CA GLN A 228 -34.12 -34.76 -7.98
C GLN A 228 -35.52 -34.85 -8.61
N LYS A 229 -35.62 -35.11 -9.91
CA LYS A 229 -36.87 -35.22 -10.67
C LYS A 229 -37.73 -33.94 -10.67
N VAL A 230 -37.11 -32.78 -10.46
CA VAL A 230 -37.78 -31.49 -10.64
C VAL A 230 -37.94 -31.24 -12.14
N ARG A 231 -39.14 -30.85 -12.58
CA ARG A 231 -39.50 -30.57 -13.98
C ARG A 231 -40.18 -29.20 -14.09
N GLY A 232 -40.15 -28.61 -15.28
CA GLY A 232 -40.78 -27.30 -15.54
C GLY A 232 -39.98 -26.08 -15.05
N VAL A 233 -38.66 -26.22 -14.91
CA VAL A 233 -37.77 -25.10 -14.53
C VAL A 233 -37.55 -24.21 -15.76
N ALA A 234 -37.88 -22.93 -15.67
CA ALA A 234 -37.68 -21.98 -16.76
C ALA A 234 -36.21 -21.92 -17.19
N GLY A 235 -35.96 -22.02 -18.50
CA GLY A 235 -34.61 -21.97 -19.07
C GLY A 235 -33.83 -23.29 -19.04
N VAL A 236 -34.41 -24.39 -18.54
CA VAL A 236 -33.80 -25.73 -18.54
C VAL A 236 -34.70 -26.69 -19.31
N ASN A 237 -34.16 -27.28 -20.37
CA ASN A 237 -34.84 -28.32 -21.14
C ASN A 237 -34.34 -29.70 -20.68
N PHE A 238 -35.25 -30.51 -20.14
CA PHE A 238 -34.93 -31.88 -19.76
C PHE A 238 -35.21 -32.81 -20.95
N VAL A 239 -34.16 -33.46 -21.46
CA VAL A 239 -34.25 -34.42 -22.57
C VAL A 239 -34.24 -35.83 -22.00
N GLU A 240 -35.18 -36.66 -22.45
CA GLU A 240 -35.22 -38.08 -22.10
C GLU A 240 -34.53 -38.88 -23.20
N GLU A 241 -33.43 -39.55 -22.85
CA GLU A 241 -32.72 -40.46 -23.74
C GLU A 241 -32.81 -41.89 -23.18
N ARG A 242 -33.27 -42.82 -24.02
CA ARG A 242 -33.34 -44.24 -23.67
C ARG A 242 -32.11 -44.95 -24.25
N VAL A 243 -31.12 -45.18 -23.41
CA VAL A 243 -29.92 -45.94 -23.78
C VAL A 243 -30.13 -47.42 -23.43
N ALA A 244 -29.91 -48.32 -24.40
CA ALA A 244 -29.94 -49.76 -24.17
C ALA A 244 -28.75 -50.18 -23.29
N ARG A 245 -28.98 -51.09 -22.35
CA ARG A 245 -28.02 -51.50 -21.32
C ARG A 245 -26.98 -52.47 -21.84
#